data_AF-A0A090QGP2-F1
#
_entry.id   AF-A0A090QGP2-F1
#
_cell.length_a   1.000
_cell.length_b   1.000
_cell.length_c   1.000
_cell.angle_alpha   90.00
_cell.angle_beta   90.00
_cell.angle_gamma   90.00
#
_symmetry.space_group_name_H-M   'P 1'
#
loop_
_entity.id
_entity.type
_entity.pdbx_description
1 polymer ?
#
loop_
_entity_poly.entity_id
_entity_poly.type
_entity_poly.pdbx_seq_one_letter_code
_entity_poly.pdbx_strand_id
1 'polypeptide(L)'
;MYDDFSTPTFDGKHNLIKGGSWISTGNESIQASRYAFRRHFYQHAGFRYVESQQDPSTMTRLNVYETDELISQYLEFHYGAEYFQVPNFCQHAVQQCLQEVSLSQSRVHNTNGTNNTLKALDIGCSVGRATLELAKTFDHVDGIDFSARFIQQAYSLIEQGEKRYTIKTEGDLVEFKSVTLQALGYQDVANKVYFAQGDACNLKPQFTDYDLIYASNLIDRLSDPKQFLTTIHQRINTGATW
;
A
#
# COMPACT_ATOMS: atom_id res chain seq x y z
N MET A 1 -48.17 -22.67 4.06
CA MET A 1 -46.69 -22.72 3.99
C MET A 1 -46.32 -21.94 2.74
N TYR A 2 -45.62 -20.82 2.88
CA TYR A 2 -45.25 -19.97 1.74
C TYR A 2 -43.94 -20.49 1.12
N ASP A 3 -43.84 -20.46 -0.20
CA ASP A 3 -42.60 -20.76 -0.91
C ASP A 3 -41.53 -19.71 -0.59
N ASP A 4 -40.33 -20.18 -0.26
CA ASP A 4 -39.19 -19.33 0.04
C ASP A 4 -38.52 -18.85 -1.25
N PHE A 5 -38.91 -17.65 -1.69
CA PHE A 5 -38.31 -16.96 -2.83
C PHE A 5 -37.01 -16.21 -2.50
N SER A 6 -36.55 -16.27 -1.25
CA SER A 6 -35.38 -15.51 -0.79
C SER A 6 -34.07 -16.26 -0.98
N THR A 7 -34.11 -17.61 -1.04
CA THR A 7 -32.95 -18.49 -1.22
C THR A 7 -32.03 -18.11 -2.40
N PRO A 8 -32.52 -17.76 -3.60
CA PRO A 8 -31.65 -17.36 -4.72
C PRO A 8 -30.93 -16.01 -4.50
N THR A 9 -31.38 -15.22 -3.52
CA THR A 9 -30.90 -13.85 -3.29
C THR A 9 -29.87 -13.75 -2.17
N PHE A 10 -29.70 -14.81 -1.38
CA PHE A 10 -28.64 -14.92 -0.35
C PHE A 10 -27.38 -15.61 -0.89
N ASP A 11 -27.03 -15.35 -2.15
CA ASP A 11 -25.86 -15.92 -2.85
C ASP A 11 -24.57 -15.07 -2.68
N GLY A 12 -24.61 -14.02 -1.85
CA GLY A 12 -23.52 -13.05 -1.67
C GLY A 12 -23.30 -12.10 -2.86
N LYS A 13 -24.06 -12.26 -3.96
CA LYS A 13 -23.93 -11.43 -5.18
C LYS A 13 -25.03 -10.36 -5.29
N HIS A 14 -26.08 -10.44 -4.48
CA HIS A 14 -27.16 -9.47 -4.42
C HIS A 14 -26.98 -8.48 -3.27
N ASN A 15 -27.26 -7.21 -3.55
CA ASN A 15 -27.38 -6.15 -2.55
C ASN A 15 -28.84 -5.96 -2.17
N LEU A 16 -29.12 -5.39 -1.00
CA LEU A 16 -30.48 -5.20 -0.50
C LEU A 16 -30.88 -3.72 -0.51
N ILE A 17 -31.94 -3.37 -1.24
CA ILE A 17 -32.63 -2.09 -1.11
C ILE A 17 -33.63 -2.21 0.02
N LYS A 18 -33.60 -1.24 0.96
CA LYS A 18 -34.60 -1.11 2.02
C LYS A 18 -35.58 -0.01 1.66
N GLY A 19 -36.87 -0.32 1.81
CA GLY A 19 -37.96 0.61 1.54
C GLY A 19 -38.64 0.34 0.20
N GLY A 20 -39.94 0.57 0.16
CA GLY A 20 -40.75 0.54 -1.04
C GLY A 20 -40.78 1.88 -1.77
N SER A 21 -41.44 1.90 -2.92
CA SER A 21 -41.65 3.09 -3.74
C SER A 21 -43.14 3.41 -3.84
N TRP A 22 -43.50 4.69 -3.70
CA TRP A 22 -44.90 5.12 -3.71
C TRP A 22 -45.61 4.91 -5.06
N ILE A 23 -44.85 4.78 -6.16
CA ILE A 23 -45.39 4.48 -7.50
C ILE A 23 -45.55 2.97 -7.75
N SER A 24 -45.01 2.12 -6.86
CA SER A 24 -45.17 0.68 -6.94
C SER A 24 -46.48 0.22 -6.25
N THR A 25 -46.88 -1.03 -6.48
CA THR A 25 -48.09 -1.61 -5.86
C THR A 25 -47.75 -2.84 -5.01
N GLY A 26 -48.67 -3.24 -4.13
CA GLY A 26 -48.50 -4.41 -3.26
C GLY A 26 -47.35 -4.27 -2.26
N ASN A 27 -46.58 -5.34 -2.06
CA ASN A 27 -45.45 -5.32 -1.14
C ASN A 27 -44.35 -4.35 -1.58
N GLU A 28 -44.33 -3.87 -2.82
CA GLU A 28 -43.29 -2.94 -3.29
C GLU A 28 -43.51 -1.49 -2.83
N SER A 29 -44.67 -1.17 -2.25
CA SER A 29 -44.99 0.20 -1.81
C SER A 29 -44.78 0.44 -0.31
N ILE A 30 -44.57 -0.62 0.49
CA ILE A 30 -44.49 -0.49 1.95
C ILE A 30 -43.08 -0.07 2.42
N GLN A 31 -42.99 0.67 3.52
CA GLN A 31 -41.68 1.08 4.07
C GLN A 31 -40.83 -0.13 4.52
N ALA A 32 -41.50 -1.23 4.90
CA ALA A 32 -40.84 -2.45 5.37
C ALA A 32 -40.22 -3.30 4.25
N SER A 33 -40.42 -2.95 2.97
CA SER A 33 -39.98 -3.82 1.86
C SER A 33 -38.48 -3.96 1.78
N ARG A 34 -38.05 -5.13 1.28
CA ARG A 34 -36.65 -5.49 1.08
C ARG A 34 -36.53 -6.15 -0.28
N TYR A 35 -35.74 -5.57 -1.18
CA TYR A 35 -35.56 -6.08 -2.53
C TYR A 35 -34.10 -6.30 -2.85
N ALA A 36 -33.81 -7.50 -3.34
CA ALA A 36 -32.48 -7.88 -3.80
C ALA A 36 -32.23 -7.33 -5.21
N PHE A 37 -31.02 -6.81 -5.47
CA PHE A 37 -30.60 -6.38 -6.80
C PHE A 37 -29.13 -6.71 -7.07
N ARG A 38 -28.76 -6.87 -8.35
CA ARG A 38 -27.37 -7.05 -8.77
C ARG A 38 -26.78 -5.71 -9.23
N ARG A 39 -25.63 -5.33 -8.66
CA ARG A 39 -24.95 -4.05 -8.93
C ARG A 39 -24.55 -3.87 -10.40
N HIS A 40 -24.24 -4.96 -11.10
CA HIS A 40 -23.72 -4.95 -12.47
C HIS A 40 -24.74 -5.43 -13.52
N PHE A 41 -26.03 -5.24 -13.25
CA PHE A 41 -27.08 -5.50 -14.23
C PHE A 41 -27.60 -4.16 -14.78
N TYR A 42 -27.73 -4.04 -16.10
CA TYR A 42 -28.27 -2.82 -16.71
C TYR A 42 -29.75 -2.67 -16.34
N GLN A 43 -30.05 -1.66 -15.55
CA GLN A 43 -31.40 -1.13 -15.35
C GLN A 43 -31.40 0.33 -15.81
N HIS A 44 -32.48 0.79 -16.43
CA HIS A 44 -32.64 2.20 -16.77
C HIS A 44 -32.58 3.05 -15.48
N ALA A 45 -31.47 3.76 -15.26
CA ALA A 45 -31.22 4.51 -14.03
C ALA A 45 -31.80 5.92 -14.12
N GLY A 46 -32.66 6.29 -13.17
CA GLY A 46 -32.97 7.68 -12.84
C GLY A 46 -32.18 8.11 -11.61
N PHE A 47 -31.59 9.29 -11.63
CA PHE A 47 -30.85 9.85 -10.49
C PHE A 47 -31.80 10.59 -9.55
N ARG A 48 -31.61 10.41 -8.24
CA ARG A 48 -32.20 11.25 -7.20
C ARG A 48 -31.11 11.67 -6.21
N TYR A 49 -31.19 12.91 -5.76
CA TYR A 49 -30.34 13.44 -4.71
C TYR A 49 -30.84 12.91 -3.36
N VAL A 50 -29.96 12.30 -2.58
CA VAL A 50 -30.25 11.82 -1.22
C VAL A 50 -29.31 12.55 -0.28
N GLU A 51 -29.87 13.27 0.67
CA GLU A 51 -29.15 13.93 1.75
C GLU A 51 -29.23 13.04 3.00
N SER A 52 -28.08 12.65 3.54
CA SER A 52 -27.97 11.84 4.75
C SER A 52 -27.46 12.69 5.89
N GLN A 53 -28.03 12.52 7.09
CA GLN A 53 -27.53 13.13 8.33
C GLN A 53 -26.42 12.29 8.99
N GLN A 54 -26.06 11.13 8.41
CA GLN A 54 -24.94 10.33 8.90
C GLN A 54 -23.62 10.97 8.48
N ASP A 55 -22.70 11.08 9.43
CA ASP A 55 -21.33 11.54 9.16
C ASP A 55 -20.67 10.60 8.13
N PRO A 56 -20.22 11.10 6.97
CA PRO A 56 -19.56 10.31 5.93
C PRO A 56 -18.41 9.45 6.46
N SER A 57 -17.71 9.89 7.51
CA SER A 57 -16.63 9.14 8.16
C SER A 57 -17.08 7.80 8.75
N THR A 58 -18.36 7.67 9.12
CA THR A 58 -18.94 6.42 9.64
C THR A 58 -19.37 5.45 8.55
N MET A 59 -19.64 5.92 7.32
CA MET A 59 -20.03 5.08 6.18
C MET A 59 -18.85 4.43 5.45
N THR A 60 -17.63 5.00 5.57
CA THR A 60 -16.41 4.53 4.86
C THR A 60 -15.82 3.22 5.40
N ARG A 61 -16.36 2.65 6.48
CA ARG A 61 -15.91 1.35 7.02
C ARG A 61 -16.42 0.12 6.24
N LEU A 62 -16.95 0.29 5.03
CA LEU A 62 -17.55 -0.80 4.26
C LEU A 62 -16.65 -1.44 3.19
N ASN A 63 -15.36 -1.08 3.10
CA ASN A 63 -14.36 -1.96 2.49
C ASN A 63 -12.97 -1.74 3.11
N VAL A 64 -12.75 -2.34 4.28
CA VAL A 64 -11.47 -2.22 5.03
C VAL A 64 -10.32 -2.97 4.32
N TYR A 65 -10.67 -3.88 3.39
CA TYR A 65 -9.71 -4.69 2.68
C TYR A 65 -9.38 -4.08 1.31
N GLU A 66 -8.09 -4.01 1.01
CA GLU A 66 -7.64 -3.81 -0.36
C GLU A 66 -7.97 -5.07 -1.18
N THR A 67 -8.59 -4.86 -2.34
CA THR A 67 -9.08 -5.92 -3.24
C THR A 67 -8.52 -5.79 -4.65
N ASP A 68 -7.79 -4.71 -4.95
CA ASP A 68 -7.01 -4.63 -6.19
C ASP A 68 -5.94 -5.74 -6.18
N GLU A 69 -5.97 -6.57 -7.22
CA GLU A 69 -5.14 -7.77 -7.30
C GLU A 69 -3.65 -7.43 -7.28
N LEU A 70 -3.22 -6.41 -8.03
CA LEU A 70 -1.82 -6.02 -8.10
C LEU A 70 -1.33 -5.48 -6.75
N ILE A 71 -2.11 -4.60 -6.12
CA ILE A 71 -1.75 -4.06 -4.81
C ILE A 71 -1.71 -5.16 -3.76
N SER A 72 -2.69 -6.07 -3.76
CA SER A 72 -2.74 -7.17 -2.81
C SER A 72 -1.54 -8.11 -2.99
N GLN A 73 -1.15 -8.42 -4.23
CA GLN A 73 0.05 -9.22 -4.52
C GLN A 73 1.32 -8.55 -3.99
N TYR A 74 1.46 -7.23 -4.14
CA TYR A 74 2.62 -6.51 -3.57
C TYR A 74 2.56 -6.45 -2.05
N LEU A 75 1.39 -6.29 -1.43
CA LEU A 75 1.23 -6.38 0.01
C LEU A 75 1.63 -7.76 0.53
N GLU A 76 1.25 -8.85 -0.16
CA GLU A 76 1.69 -10.20 0.20
C GLU A 76 3.18 -10.43 -0.03
N PHE A 77 3.72 -9.97 -1.16
CA PHE A 77 5.14 -10.09 -1.45
C PHE A 77 6.00 -9.36 -0.40
N HIS A 78 5.55 -8.20 0.07
CA HIS A 78 6.27 -7.37 1.03
C HIS A 78 6.00 -7.76 2.49
N TYR A 79 4.77 -8.12 2.84
CA TYR A 79 4.30 -8.27 4.23
C TYR A 79 3.74 -9.64 4.58
N GLY A 80 3.53 -10.50 3.58
CA GLY A 80 3.01 -11.84 3.75
C GLY A 80 3.96 -12.80 4.45
N ALA A 81 3.50 -14.04 4.57
CA ALA A 81 4.27 -15.12 5.17
C ALA A 81 5.45 -15.54 4.28
N GLU A 82 6.38 -16.29 4.87
CA GLU A 82 7.38 -17.02 4.09
C GLU A 82 6.73 -18.23 3.44
N TYR A 83 6.94 -18.38 2.14
CA TYR A 83 6.44 -19.50 1.36
C TYR A 83 7.60 -20.37 0.92
N PHE A 84 7.43 -21.70 0.99
CA PHE A 84 8.44 -22.67 0.54
C PHE A 84 9.83 -22.49 1.17
N GLN A 85 9.89 -21.97 2.41
CA GLN A 85 11.14 -21.66 3.11
C GLN A 85 12.01 -20.61 2.39
N VAL A 86 11.40 -19.79 1.54
CA VAL A 86 12.06 -18.64 0.92
C VAL A 86 11.90 -17.44 1.85
N PRO A 87 13.01 -16.83 2.31
CA PRO A 87 12.95 -15.63 3.14
C PRO A 87 12.23 -14.48 2.44
N ASN A 88 11.62 -13.58 3.21
CA ASN A 88 11.05 -12.37 2.63
C ASN A 88 12.11 -11.56 1.87
N PHE A 89 11.82 -11.25 0.60
CA PHE A 89 12.77 -10.60 -0.30
C PHE A 89 13.28 -9.26 0.25
N CYS A 90 12.39 -8.38 0.69
CA CYS A 90 12.79 -7.04 1.16
C CYS A 90 13.71 -7.12 2.38
N GLN A 91 13.37 -7.98 3.35
CA GLN A 91 14.16 -8.14 4.56
C GLN A 91 15.54 -8.73 4.25
N HIS A 92 15.56 -9.80 3.47
CA HIS A 92 16.80 -10.49 3.14
C HIS A 92 17.72 -9.64 2.25
N ALA A 93 17.17 -8.97 1.24
CA ALA A 93 17.96 -8.14 0.32
C ALA A 93 18.53 -6.90 1.01
N VAL A 94 17.79 -6.25 1.92
CA VAL A 94 18.33 -5.16 2.76
C VAL A 94 19.42 -5.68 3.68
N GLN A 95 19.22 -6.83 4.33
CA GLN A 95 20.24 -7.44 5.19
C GLN A 95 21.55 -7.72 4.43
N GLN A 96 21.47 -8.30 3.23
CA GLN A 96 22.65 -8.55 2.39
C GLN A 96 23.33 -7.25 1.97
N CYS A 97 22.56 -6.25 1.54
CA CYS A 97 23.11 -4.94 1.18
C CYS A 97 23.89 -4.31 2.35
N LEU A 98 23.32 -4.33 3.56
CA LEU A 98 23.95 -3.76 4.76
C LEU A 98 25.21 -4.51 5.21
N GLN A 99 25.41 -5.77 4.80
CA GLN A 99 26.64 -6.52 5.08
C GLN A 99 27.81 -6.04 4.22
N GLU A 100 27.54 -5.53 3.03
CA GLU A 100 28.55 -5.07 2.07
C GLU A 100 28.85 -3.56 2.21
N VAL A 101 27.93 -2.79 2.78
CA VAL A 101 28.06 -1.32 2.88
C VAL A 101 28.85 -0.90 4.12
N SER A 102 29.93 -0.16 3.91
CA SER A 102 30.74 0.44 4.99
C SER A 102 30.24 1.84 5.38
N LEU A 103 29.31 1.91 6.33
CA LEU A 103 28.72 3.17 6.82
C LEU A 103 29.69 4.06 7.63
N SER A 104 30.89 3.56 7.95
CA SER A 104 31.90 4.27 8.75
C SER A 104 32.51 5.47 8.04
N GLN A 105 32.57 5.48 6.70
CA GLN A 105 33.13 6.57 5.93
C GLN A 105 32.15 7.74 5.75
N SER A 106 30.86 7.44 5.57
CA SER A 106 29.78 8.44 5.48
C SER A 106 29.68 9.29 6.76
N ARG A 107 29.99 8.68 7.91
CA ARG A 107 29.98 9.32 9.22
C ARG A 107 31.03 10.42 9.43
N VAL A 108 32.07 10.49 8.59
CA VAL A 108 33.20 11.41 8.80
C VAL A 108 33.05 12.71 7.99
N HIS A 109 32.26 12.70 6.92
CA HIS A 109 32.15 13.83 6.00
C HIS A 109 31.01 14.80 6.30
N ASN A 110 30.22 14.59 7.37
CA ASN A 110 29.27 15.57 7.85
C ASN A 110 30.04 16.67 8.63
N THR A 111 30.79 17.49 7.89
CA THR A 111 31.77 18.46 8.40
C THR A 111 31.16 19.69 9.08
N ASN A 112 29.83 19.73 9.24
CA ASN A 112 29.10 20.88 9.81
C ASN A 112 28.68 20.70 11.27
N GLY A 113 29.38 19.86 12.05
CA GLY A 113 29.30 19.84 13.52
C GLY A 113 27.90 19.58 14.11
N THR A 114 26.96 19.11 13.31
CA THR A 114 25.59 18.77 13.69
C THR A 114 25.43 17.26 13.53
N ASN A 115 24.65 16.66 14.42
CA ASN A 115 24.55 15.21 14.63
C ASN A 115 24.65 14.39 13.34
N ASN A 116 25.46 13.34 13.43
CA ASN A 116 25.84 12.46 12.33
C ASN A 116 24.69 11.52 11.91
N THR A 117 23.60 12.10 11.39
CA THR A 117 22.40 11.38 10.99
C THR A 117 22.63 10.66 9.68
N LEU A 118 22.39 9.35 9.64
CA LEU A 118 22.47 8.55 8.43
C LEU A 118 21.16 8.61 7.66
N LYS A 119 21.23 8.92 6.36
CA LYS A 119 20.06 9.01 5.47
C LYS A 119 20.11 7.95 4.37
N ALA A 120 18.99 7.27 4.12
CA ALA A 120 18.86 6.35 3.00
C ALA A 120 17.72 6.72 2.06
N LEU A 121 17.82 6.29 0.81
CA LEU A 121 16.77 6.36 -0.21
C LEU A 121 16.43 4.96 -0.69
N ASP A 122 15.17 4.55 -0.56
CA ASP A 122 14.60 3.37 -1.20
C ASP A 122 13.84 3.82 -2.46
N ILE A 123 14.46 3.65 -3.64
CA ILE A 123 13.89 4.10 -4.92
C ILE A 123 13.22 2.92 -5.63
N GLY A 124 11.95 3.08 -5.99
CA GLY A 124 11.07 1.98 -6.38
C GLY A 124 10.51 1.21 -5.18
N CYS A 125 10.22 1.90 -4.08
CA CYS A 125 9.89 1.29 -2.79
C CYS A 125 8.56 0.50 -2.77
N SER A 126 7.70 0.65 -3.79
CA SER A 126 6.37 0.07 -3.84
C SER A 126 5.58 0.31 -2.54
N VAL A 127 5.23 -0.74 -1.80
CA VAL A 127 4.47 -0.66 -0.54
C VAL A 127 5.35 -0.55 0.71
N GLY A 128 6.66 -0.32 0.57
CA GLY A 128 7.51 0.29 1.61
C GLY A 128 8.23 -0.64 2.60
N ARG A 129 8.21 -1.97 2.40
CA ARG A 129 8.86 -2.91 3.33
C ARG A 129 10.37 -2.72 3.45
N ALA A 130 11.07 -2.54 2.33
CA ALA A 130 12.51 -2.30 2.34
C ALA A 130 12.85 -0.96 3.03
N THR A 131 12.03 0.08 2.80
CA THR A 131 12.13 1.36 3.50
C THR A 131 12.08 1.19 5.03
N LEU A 132 11.13 0.41 5.54
CA LEU A 132 10.99 0.12 6.98
C LEU A 132 12.16 -0.71 7.53
N GLU A 133 12.70 -1.64 6.74
CA GLU A 133 13.89 -2.41 7.12
C GLU A 133 15.14 -1.54 7.19
N LEU A 134 15.35 -0.64 6.22
CA LEU A 134 16.44 0.32 6.24
C LEU A 134 16.34 1.25 7.46
N ALA A 135 15.14 1.65 7.87
CA ALA A 135 14.92 2.54 9.01
C ALA A 135 15.34 1.95 10.38
N LYS A 136 15.64 0.65 10.45
CA LYS A 136 16.31 0.05 11.61
C LYS A 136 17.76 0.51 11.78
N THR A 137 18.42 0.88 10.68
CA THR A 137 19.84 1.28 10.64
C THR A 137 20.01 2.78 10.42
N PHE A 138 19.20 3.37 9.54
CA PHE A 138 19.27 4.78 9.18
C PHE A 138 18.36 5.63 10.09
N ASP A 139 18.73 6.90 10.25
CA ASP A 139 17.98 7.88 11.06
C ASP A 139 16.80 8.47 10.29
N HIS A 140 16.90 8.50 8.95
CA HIS A 140 15.83 8.88 8.05
C HIS A 140 15.89 8.08 6.75
N VAL A 141 14.74 7.63 6.25
CA VAL A 141 14.63 6.92 4.96
C VAL A 141 13.53 7.52 4.11
N ASP A 142 13.87 7.97 2.90
CA ASP A 142 12.89 8.34 1.89
C ASP A 142 12.52 7.09 1.07
N GLY A 143 11.24 6.73 1.01
CA GLY A 143 10.70 5.73 0.11
C GLY A 143 9.99 6.40 -1.07
N ILE A 144 10.52 6.21 -2.28
CA ILE A 144 9.95 6.83 -3.50
C ILE A 144 9.48 5.75 -4.47
N ASP A 145 8.29 5.91 -5.02
CA ASP A 145 7.76 5.05 -6.08
C ASP A 145 6.96 5.88 -7.09
N PHE A 146 6.92 5.43 -8.35
CA PHE A 146 6.16 6.10 -9.39
C PHE A 146 4.64 6.00 -9.16
N SER A 147 4.18 4.90 -8.56
CA SER A 147 2.77 4.60 -8.33
C SER A 147 2.25 5.27 -7.06
N ALA A 148 1.39 6.29 -7.23
CA ALA A 148 0.65 6.89 -6.12
C ALA A 148 -0.17 5.86 -5.33
N ARG A 149 -0.67 4.82 -6.01
CA ARG A 149 -1.48 3.76 -5.38
C ARG A 149 -0.66 2.91 -4.42
N PHE A 150 0.60 2.61 -4.75
CA PHE A 150 1.49 1.87 -3.84
C PHE A 150 1.95 2.74 -2.66
N ILE A 151 2.35 3.98 -2.94
CA ILE A 151 2.73 4.94 -1.91
C ILE A 151 1.60 5.18 -0.91
N GLN A 152 0.34 5.21 -1.37
CA GLN A 152 -0.81 5.34 -0.47
C GLN A 152 -0.91 4.15 0.50
N GLN A 153 -0.58 2.93 0.06
CA GLN A 153 -0.59 1.77 0.97
C GLN A 153 0.55 1.84 1.98
N ALA A 154 1.75 2.21 1.54
CA ALA A 154 2.87 2.45 2.43
C ALA A 154 2.47 3.47 3.49
N TYR A 155 2.08 4.68 3.09
CA TYR A 155 1.67 5.77 3.98
C TYR A 155 0.57 5.34 4.97
N SER A 156 -0.47 4.69 4.47
CA SER A 156 -1.58 4.24 5.31
C SER A 156 -1.19 3.16 6.31
N LEU A 157 -0.22 2.29 6.00
CA LEU A 157 0.33 1.35 6.99
C LEU A 157 1.04 2.10 8.12
N ILE A 158 1.76 3.18 7.81
CA ILE A 158 2.53 3.95 8.81
C ILE A 158 1.59 4.76 9.71
N GLU A 159 0.56 5.37 9.10
CA GLU A 159 -0.43 6.19 9.78
C GLU A 159 -1.38 5.35 10.66
N GLN A 160 -1.86 4.21 10.15
CA GLN A 160 -2.88 3.40 10.81
C GLN A 160 -2.30 2.25 11.63
N GLY A 161 -1.04 1.86 11.37
CA GLY A 161 -0.37 0.75 12.02
C GLY A 161 -0.83 -0.65 11.57
N GLU A 162 -1.83 -0.74 10.70
CA GLU A 162 -2.40 -1.99 10.19
C GLU A 162 -2.69 -1.89 8.68
N LYS A 163 -2.52 -3.01 7.97
CA LYS A 163 -3.02 -3.21 6.60
C LYS A 163 -3.80 -4.49 6.47
N ARG A 164 -4.96 -4.40 5.82
CA ARG A 164 -5.84 -5.54 5.50
C ARG A 164 -6.02 -5.66 3.99
N TYR A 165 -5.87 -6.85 3.46
CA TYR A 165 -5.94 -7.11 2.02
C TYR A 165 -6.40 -8.55 1.73
N THR A 166 -6.78 -8.82 0.48
CA THR A 166 -7.23 -10.15 0.06
C THR A 166 -6.29 -10.79 -0.95
N ILE A 167 -5.97 -12.07 -0.78
CA ILE A 167 -5.17 -12.83 -1.74
C ILE A 167 -6.02 -13.89 -2.41
N LYS A 168 -6.06 -13.85 -3.74
CA LYS A 168 -6.76 -14.84 -4.56
C LYS A 168 -6.05 -16.18 -4.45
N THR A 169 -6.77 -17.22 -4.07
CA THR A 169 -6.23 -18.58 -3.90
C THR A 169 -6.59 -19.47 -5.08
N GLU A 170 -7.88 -19.60 -5.39
CA GLU A 170 -8.38 -20.42 -6.49
C GLU A 170 -9.67 -19.83 -7.07
N GLY A 171 -9.73 -19.65 -8.41
CA GLY A 171 -10.92 -19.09 -9.04
C GLY A 171 -11.30 -17.75 -8.40
N ASP A 172 -12.53 -17.59 -7.93
CA ASP A 172 -12.98 -16.38 -7.23
C ASP A 172 -12.75 -16.44 -5.69
N LEU A 173 -12.13 -17.50 -5.17
CA LEU A 173 -11.84 -17.66 -3.76
C LEU A 173 -10.67 -16.77 -3.34
N VAL A 174 -10.84 -16.13 -2.18
CA VAL A 174 -9.85 -15.24 -1.58
C VAL A 174 -9.59 -15.61 -0.12
N GLU A 175 -8.37 -15.39 0.32
CA GLU A 175 -7.95 -15.39 1.71
C GLU A 175 -7.84 -13.95 2.22
N PHE A 176 -8.34 -13.68 3.42
CA PHE A 176 -8.23 -12.37 4.07
C PHE A 176 -6.97 -12.32 4.92
N LYS A 177 -6.10 -11.34 4.64
CA LYS A 177 -4.85 -11.11 5.37
C LYS A 177 -4.94 -9.82 6.17
N SER A 178 -4.24 -9.78 7.31
CA SER A 178 -3.96 -8.57 8.07
C SER A 178 -2.53 -8.59 8.58
N VAL A 179 -1.87 -7.44 8.53
CA VAL A 179 -0.51 -7.22 9.04
C VAL A 179 -0.48 -5.93 9.85
N THR A 180 0.32 -5.90 10.92
CA THR A 180 0.49 -4.71 11.75
C THR A 180 1.97 -4.37 11.91
N LEU A 181 2.29 -3.08 12.06
CA LEU A 181 3.66 -2.65 12.33
C LEU A 181 4.23 -3.29 13.61
N GLN A 182 3.37 -3.50 14.61
CA GLN A 182 3.75 -4.13 15.86
C GLN A 182 4.18 -5.59 15.64
N ALA A 183 3.36 -6.38 14.94
CA ALA A 183 3.66 -7.79 14.65
C ALA A 183 4.92 -7.95 13.78
N LEU A 184 5.18 -6.97 12.91
CA LEU A 184 6.34 -6.94 12.04
C LEU A 184 7.59 -6.33 12.67
N GLY A 185 7.48 -5.73 13.87
CA GLY A 185 8.61 -5.10 14.57
C GLY A 185 9.08 -3.77 13.98
N TYR A 186 8.19 -3.00 13.35
CA TYR A 186 8.51 -1.69 12.74
C TYR A 186 7.88 -0.50 13.47
N GLN A 187 7.17 -0.72 14.57
CA GLN A 187 6.46 0.35 15.28
C GLN A 187 7.39 1.51 15.69
N ASP A 188 8.62 1.20 16.12
CA ASP A 188 9.59 2.19 16.60
C ASP A 188 10.38 2.90 15.49
N VAL A 189 10.25 2.46 14.23
CA VAL A 189 10.95 3.06 13.08
C VAL A 189 10.00 3.79 12.13
N ALA A 190 8.69 3.69 12.37
CA ALA A 190 7.64 4.30 11.56
C ALA A 190 7.78 5.82 11.43
N ASN A 191 8.31 6.49 12.45
CA ASN A 191 8.55 7.94 12.44
C ASN A 191 9.82 8.38 11.70
N LYS A 192 10.66 7.44 11.26
CA LYS A 192 11.91 7.70 10.52
C LYS A 192 11.74 7.63 9.00
N VAL A 193 10.57 7.21 8.52
CA VAL A 193 10.31 7.00 7.10
C VAL A 193 9.43 8.09 6.52
N TYR A 194 9.73 8.49 5.30
CA TYR A 194 8.91 9.40 4.52
C TYR A 194 8.62 8.79 3.15
N PHE A 195 7.34 8.70 2.79
CA PHE A 195 6.92 8.16 1.50
C PHE A 195 6.48 9.26 0.55
N ALA A 196 6.93 9.18 -0.71
CA ALA A 196 6.54 10.12 -1.74
C ALA A 196 6.37 9.45 -3.10
N GLN A 197 5.40 9.96 -3.87
CA GLN A 197 5.35 9.64 -5.29
C GLN A 197 6.46 10.41 -6.03
N GLY A 198 7.20 9.72 -6.89
CA GLY A 198 8.24 10.34 -7.71
C GLY A 198 8.71 9.45 -8.86
N ASP A 199 9.23 10.09 -9.90
CA ASP A 199 9.89 9.41 -11.02
C ASP A 199 11.39 9.28 -10.71
N ALA A 200 11.90 8.04 -10.73
CA ALA A 200 13.31 7.75 -10.50
C ALA A 200 14.23 8.38 -11.56
N CYS A 201 13.76 8.54 -12.80
CA CYS A 201 14.50 9.22 -13.87
C CYS A 201 14.42 10.76 -13.77
N ASN A 202 13.55 11.30 -12.92
CA ASN A 202 13.33 12.73 -12.74
C ASN A 202 13.07 13.12 -11.28
N LEU A 203 14.01 12.76 -10.40
CA LEU A 203 13.90 13.04 -8.97
C LEU A 203 13.99 14.53 -8.67
N LYS A 204 13.11 15.01 -7.79
CA LYS A 204 13.11 16.41 -7.37
C LYS A 204 14.42 16.78 -6.65
N PRO A 205 14.87 18.05 -6.69
CA PRO A 205 16.17 18.46 -6.14
C PRO A 205 16.37 18.16 -4.64
N GLN A 206 15.31 18.11 -3.83
CA GLN A 206 15.44 17.86 -2.38
C GLN A 206 15.91 16.45 -2.01
N PHE A 207 15.79 15.49 -2.92
CA PHE A 207 16.22 14.11 -2.67
C PHE A 207 17.71 13.99 -3.03
N THR A 208 18.57 14.34 -2.07
CA THR A 208 20.03 14.34 -2.15
C THR A 208 20.63 14.02 -0.78
N ASP A 209 21.95 13.91 -0.70
CA ASP A 209 22.74 13.76 0.53
C ASP A 209 22.43 12.45 1.26
N TYR A 210 22.34 11.36 0.49
CA TYR A 210 22.12 10.01 1.02
C TYR A 210 23.43 9.28 1.30
N ASP A 211 23.45 8.49 2.36
CA ASP A 211 24.54 7.58 2.72
C ASP A 211 24.36 6.18 2.11
N LEU A 212 23.14 5.87 1.68
CA LEU A 212 22.79 4.71 0.89
C LEU A 212 21.62 5.04 -0.04
N ILE A 213 21.74 4.68 -1.32
CA ILE A 213 20.58 4.52 -2.20
C ILE A 213 20.37 3.03 -2.43
N TYR A 214 19.13 2.59 -2.39
CA TYR A 214 18.74 1.20 -2.52
C TYR A 214 17.72 1.08 -3.65
N ALA A 215 18.05 0.30 -4.68
CA ALA A 215 17.26 0.15 -5.90
C ALA A 215 17.12 -1.34 -6.32
N SER A 216 16.46 -2.17 -5.51
CA SER A 216 16.51 -3.63 -5.66
C SER A 216 15.56 -4.25 -6.70
N ASN A 217 14.44 -3.59 -7.00
CA ASN A 217 13.43 -4.09 -7.94
C ASN A 217 12.86 -2.91 -8.72
N LEU A 218 13.70 -2.24 -9.52
CA LEU A 218 13.32 -1.03 -10.25
C LEU A 218 13.88 -0.97 -11.67
N ILE A 219 15.14 -1.37 -11.87
CA ILE A 219 15.95 -1.05 -13.06
C ILE A 219 15.27 -1.50 -14.36
N ASP A 220 14.62 -2.67 -14.36
CA ASP A 220 13.91 -3.27 -15.49
C ASP A 220 12.62 -2.52 -15.88
N ARG A 221 12.13 -1.63 -15.01
CA ARG A 221 10.89 -0.87 -15.19
C ARG A 221 11.10 0.61 -15.46
N LEU A 222 12.35 1.06 -15.51
CA LEU A 222 12.68 2.46 -15.80
C LEU A 222 12.42 2.78 -17.28
N SER A 223 11.93 3.99 -17.53
CA SER A 223 11.76 4.53 -18.89
C SER A 223 13.10 4.81 -19.56
N ASP A 224 14.10 5.27 -18.79
CA ASP A 224 15.48 5.44 -19.22
C ASP A 224 16.46 4.92 -18.15
N PRO A 225 16.74 3.61 -18.13
CA PRO A 225 17.69 3.00 -17.19
C PRO A 225 19.10 3.59 -17.32
N LYS A 226 19.51 3.99 -18.53
CA LYS A 226 20.84 4.56 -18.76
C LYS A 226 20.96 5.90 -18.07
N GLN A 227 19.98 6.78 -18.23
CA GLN A 227 19.95 8.06 -17.53
C GLN A 227 20.02 7.86 -16.01
N PHE A 228 19.20 6.97 -15.45
CA PHE A 228 19.22 6.68 -14.02
C PHE A 228 20.60 6.26 -13.51
N LEU A 229 21.22 5.24 -14.12
CA LEU A 229 22.54 4.74 -13.71
C LEU A 229 23.64 5.82 -13.82
N THR A 230 23.54 6.72 -14.80
CA THR A 230 24.52 7.81 -14.98
C THR A 230 24.30 9.01 -14.06
N THR A 231 23.18 9.12 -13.35
CA THR A 231 22.84 10.33 -12.57
C THR A 231 22.57 10.06 -11.09
N ILE A 232 22.17 8.84 -10.71
CA ILE A 232 21.77 8.53 -9.34
C ILE A 232 22.91 8.71 -8.32
N HIS A 233 24.16 8.44 -8.71
CA HIS A 233 25.35 8.67 -7.89
C HIS A 233 25.58 10.15 -7.52
N GLN A 234 24.90 11.09 -8.17
CA GLN A 234 24.98 12.52 -7.81
C GLN A 234 24.13 12.85 -6.57
N ARG A 235 23.29 11.91 -6.11
CA ARG A 235 22.41 12.09 -4.95
C ARG A 235 22.99 11.54 -3.64
N ILE A 236 24.21 10.98 -3.67
CA ILE A 236 24.86 10.41 -2.48
C ILE A 236 25.98 11.30 -1.96
N ASN A 237 26.27 11.17 -0.66
CA ASN A 237 27.42 11.78 -0.02
C ASN A 237 28.75 11.18 -0.52
N THR A 238 29.85 11.90 -0.32
CA THR A 238 31.18 11.36 -0.66
C THR A 238 31.48 10.12 0.19
N GLY A 239 31.83 9.01 -0.47
CA GLY A 239 32.12 7.72 0.20
C GLY A 239 30.88 6.85 0.48
N ALA A 240 29.69 7.29 0.10
CA ALA A 240 28.46 6.51 0.19
C ALA A 240 28.33 5.48 -0.95
N THR A 241 27.30 4.62 -0.87
CA THR A 241 27.01 3.56 -1.85
C THR A 241 25.60 3.71 -2.42
N TRP A 242 25.38 3.22 -3.65
CA TRP A 242 24.07 3.14 -4.29
C TRP A 242 23.89 1.81 -5.03
#